data_AF-A0A0M0BP67-F1
#
_entry.id   AF-A0A0M0BP67-F1
#
_cell.length_a   1.000
_cell.length_b   1.000
_cell.length_c   1.000
_cell.angle_alpha   90.00
_cell.angle_beta   90.00
_cell.angle_gamma   90.00
#
_symmetry.space_group_name_H-M   'P 1'
#
loop_
_entity.id
_entity.type
_entity.pdbx_description
1 polymer ?
#
loop_
_entity_poly.entity_id
_entity_poly.type
_entity_poly.pdbx_seq_one_letter_code
_entity_poly.pdbx_strand_id
1 'polypeptide(L)' 'MRIRVAVKPNARDNRVERVGEDEYVVLIKAAPKRGRANAVLLKVLSKHFGGQARILTGFTSRHKVIEVET' A
#
# COMPACT_ATOMS: atom_id res chain seq x y z
N MET A 1 8.72 -10.54 -3.82
CA MET A 1 7.79 -10.34 -4.96
C MET A 1 7.50 -8.86 -5.18
N ARG A 2 7.14 -8.42 -6.38
CA ARG A 2 6.82 -7.01 -6.68
C ARG A 2 5.37 -6.86 -7.08
N ILE A 3 4.67 -5.95 -6.43
CA ILE A 3 3.26 -5.69 -6.66
C ILE A 3 3.02 -4.21 -6.98
N ARG A 4 1.99 -3.93 -7.78
CA ARG A 4 1.50 -2.59 -8.08
C ARG A 4 0.35 -2.27 -7.13
N VAL A 5 0.45 -1.14 -6.45
CA VAL A 5 -0.54 -0.74 -5.45
C VAL A 5 -1.10 0.64 -5.76
N ALA A 6 -2.41 0.71 -5.93
CA ALA A 6 -3.17 1.95 -6.02
C ALA A 6 -3.70 2.33 -4.63
N VAL A 7 -3.19 3.44 -4.09
CA VAL A 7 -3.50 3.92 -2.76
C VAL A 7 -4.66 4.92 -2.82
N LYS A 8 -5.73 4.63 -2.08
CA LYS A 8 -6.88 5.52 -1.86
C LYS A 8 -6.86 6.03 -0.42
N PRO A 9 -6.21 7.19 -0.15
CA PRO A 9 -6.17 7.76 1.19
C PRO A 9 -7.51 8.43 1.56
N ASN A 10 -7.67 8.80 2.83
CA ASN A 10 -8.93 9.32 3.41
C ASN A 10 -10.12 8.37 3.28
N ALA A 11 -9.87 7.06 3.24
CA ALA A 11 -10.93 6.07 3.28
C ALA A 11 -11.58 6.00 4.67
N ARG A 12 -12.76 5.38 4.75
CA ARG A 12 -13.44 5.14 6.04
C ARG A 12 -12.61 4.19 6.93
N ASP A 13 -12.04 3.16 6.32
CA ASP A 13 -11.32 2.06 6.96
C ASP A 13 -10.08 1.64 6.15
N ASN A 14 -9.19 0.86 6.78
CA ASN A 14 -8.02 0.30 6.10
C ASN A 14 -8.39 -1.04 5.46
N ARG A 15 -8.25 -1.16 4.13
CA ARG A 15 -8.60 -2.38 3.39
C ARG A 15 -7.64 -2.63 2.24
N VAL A 16 -7.35 -3.91 1.98
CA VAL A 16 -6.59 -4.37 0.81
C VAL A 16 -7.55 -5.12 -0.10
N GLU A 17 -7.61 -4.72 -1.36
CA GLU A 17 -8.42 -5.36 -2.40
C GLU A 17 -7.47 -5.78 -3.52
N ARG A 18 -7.47 -7.07 -3.88
CA ARG A 18 -6.73 -7.57 -5.04
C ARG A 18 -7.60 -7.35 -6.27
N VAL A 19 -7.10 -6.61 -7.25
CA VAL A 19 -7.82 -6.25 -8.48
C VAL A 19 -7.22 -6.89 -9.73
N GLY A 20 -6.05 -7.53 -9.60
CA GLY A 20 -5.40 -8.31 -10.64
C GLY A 20 -4.38 -9.28 -10.05
N GLU A 21 -3.56 -9.89 -10.90
CA GLU A 21 -2.55 -10.86 -10.47
C GLU A 21 -1.53 -10.22 -9.51
N ASP A 22 -0.92 -9.11 -9.92
CA ASP A 22 0.02 -8.31 -9.12
C ASP A 22 -0.50 -6.91 -8.79
N GLU A 23 -1.79 -6.66 -9.00
CA GLU A 23 -2.41 -5.34 -8.81
C GLU A 23 -3.35 -5.32 -7.60
N TYR A 24 -3.13 -4.34 -6.73
CA TYR A 24 -3.86 -4.17 -5.48
C TYR A 24 -4.35 -2.73 -5.33
N VAL A 25 -5.54 -2.57 -4.77
CA VAL A 25 -6.05 -1.30 -4.30
C VAL A 25 -6.01 -1.32 -2.77
N VAL A 26 -5.36 -0.32 -2.18
CA VAL A 26 -5.31 -0.18 -0.73
C VAL A 26 -6.03 1.09 -0.31
N LEU A 27 -7.12 0.90 0.42
CA LEU A 27 -7.85 1.96 1.09
C LEU A 27 -7.17 2.23 2.42
N ILE A 28 -6.88 3.50 2.70
CA ILE A 28 -6.20 3.91 3.92
C ILE A 28 -6.96 5.06 4.56
N LYS A 29 -7.26 4.94 5.84
CA LYS A 29 -7.87 6.02 6.63
C LYS A 29 -6.97 7.23 6.79
N ALA A 30 -5.66 7.02 6.79
CA ALA A 30 -4.68 8.10 6.92
C ALA A 30 -4.68 9.04 5.71
N ALA A 31 -4.64 10.33 5.98
CA ALA A 31 -4.42 11.36 4.98
C ALA A 31 -3.00 11.25 4.36
N PRO A 32 -2.81 11.65 3.10
CA PRO A 32 -1.50 11.65 2.44
C PRO A 32 -0.64 12.86 2.88
N LYS A 33 -0.67 13.22 4.17
CA LYS A 33 0.11 14.31 4.76
C LYS A 33 1.34 13.76 5.47
N ARG A 34 2.50 14.35 5.21
CA ARG A 34 3.79 14.04 5.87
C ARG A 34 4.14 12.54 5.89
N GLY A 35 3.85 11.81 4.81
CA GLY A 35 4.20 10.38 4.70
C GLY A 35 3.35 9.42 5.55
N ARG A 36 2.32 9.89 6.27
CA ARG A 36 1.46 9.01 7.10
C ARG A 36 0.78 7.89 6.30
N ALA A 37 0.31 8.20 5.10
CA ALA A 37 -0.26 7.19 4.20
C ALA A 37 0.75 6.09 3.83
N ASN A 38 2.03 6.43 3.64
CA ASN A 38 3.07 5.45 3.33
C ASN A 38 3.32 4.51 4.52
N ALA A 39 3.40 5.06 5.74
CA ALA A 39 3.60 4.26 6.95
C ALA A 39 2.45 3.27 7.18
N VAL A 40 1.19 3.73 7.04
CA VAL A 40 0.03 2.85 7.20
C VAL A 40 -0.07 1.83 6.06
N LEU A 41 0.24 2.22 4.83
CA LEU A 41 0.30 1.31 3.68
C LEU A 41 1.24 0.13 3.96
N LEU A 42 2.48 0.42 4.34
CA LEU A 42 3.48 -0.61 4.61
C LEU A 42 3.03 -1.54 5.75
N LYS A 43 2.43 -0.98 6.81
CA LYS A 43 1.90 -1.78 7.93
C LYS A 43 0.75 -2.70 7.49
N VAL A 44 -0.16 -2.19 6.66
CA VAL A 44 -1.30 -2.96 6.14
C VAL A 44 -0.82 -4.07 5.21
N LEU A 45 0.11 -3.78 4.30
CA LEU A 45 0.66 -4.78 3.38
C LEU A 45 1.50 -5.83 4.12
N SER A 46 2.35 -5.41 5.05
CA SER A 46 3.15 -6.35 5.86
C SER A 46 2.25 -7.32 6.64
N LYS A 47 1.14 -6.83 7.21
CA LYS A 47 0.14 -7.67 7.89
C LYS A 47 -0.60 -8.60 6.92
N HIS A 48 -0.90 -8.14 5.71
CA HIS A 48 -1.62 -8.93 4.72
C HIS A 48 -0.78 -10.09 4.16
N PHE A 49 0.50 -9.83 3.86
CA PHE A 49 1.40 -10.83 3.28
C PHE A 49 2.23 -11.59 4.33
N GLY A 50 2.21 -11.18 5.60
CA GLY A 50 2.99 -11.82 6.66
C GLY A 50 4.49 -11.57 6.59
N GLY A 51 4.93 -10.55 5.83
CA GLY A 51 6.33 -10.27 5.55
C GLY A 51 6.67 -8.78 5.60
N GLN A 52 7.86 -8.40 5.14
CA GLN A 52 8.27 -7.00 5.03
C GLN A 52 7.78 -6.40 3.71
N ALA A 53 7.23 -5.19 3.77
CA ALA A 53 6.86 -4.42 2.58
C ALA A 53 7.74 -3.16 2.47
N ARG A 54 8.19 -2.85 1.25
CA ARG A 54 9.00 -1.67 0.94
C ARG A 54 8.49 -0.95 -0.30
N ILE A 55 8.39 0.37 -0.25
CA ILE A 55 8.07 1.18 -1.44
C ILE A 55 9.33 1.30 -2.29
N LEU A 56 9.28 0.83 -3.53
CA LEU A 56 10.34 1.01 -4.52
C LEU A 56 10.16 2.35 -5.26
N THR A 57 8.95 2.62 -5.73
CA THR A 57 8.63 3.83 -6.51
C THR A 57 7.26 4.39 -6.17
N GLY A 58 7.02 5.66 -6.54
CA GLY A 58 5.72 6.31 -6.33
C GLY A 58 5.51 6.87 -4.92
N PHE A 59 6.57 7.27 -4.20
CA PHE A 59 6.46 7.84 -2.85
C PHE A 59 5.44 9.00 -2.75
N THR A 60 5.34 9.82 -3.80
CA THR A 60 4.39 10.94 -3.94
C THR A 60 3.14 10.59 -4.77
N SER A 61 3.14 9.45 -5.48
CA SER A 61 2.03 9.01 -6.33
C SER A 61 1.02 8.15 -5.58
N ARG A 62 -0.21 8.11 -6.10
CA ARG A 62 -1.24 7.13 -5.68
C ARG A 62 -0.92 5.74 -6.21
N HIS A 63 -0.23 5.64 -7.34
CA HIS A 63 0.22 4.36 -7.89
C HIS A 63 1.66 4.13 -7.45
N LYS A 64 1.88 3.04 -6.71
CA LYS A 64 3.18 2.70 -6.11
C LYS A 64 3.59 1.30 -6.54
N VAL A 65 4.88 1.08 -6.66
CA VAL A 65 5.44 -0.28 -6.75
C VAL A 65 5.99 -0.65 -5.39
N ILE A 66 5.47 -1.74 -4.83
CA ILE A 66 5.86 -2.25 -3.52
C ILE A 66 6.59 -3.58 -3.73
N GLU A 67 7.72 -3.73 -3.06
CA GLU A 67 8.38 -5.01 -2.88
C GLU A 67 7.89 -5.65 -1.58
N VAL A 68 7.50 -6.91 -1.66
CA VAL A 68 7.10 -7.71 -0.51
C VAL A 68 8.10 -8.85 -0.38
N GLU A 69 8.82 -8.87 0.72
CA GLU A 69 9.71 -9.96 1.14
C GLU A 69 8.92 -10.83 2.12
N THR A 70 8.64 -12.06 1.71
CA THR A 70 7.95 -13.09 2.51
C THR A 70 8.97 -14.09 3.00
#